data_AF-A0A7Y1ULL2-F1
#
_entry.id   AF-A0A7Y1ULL2-F1
#
_cell.length_a   1.000
_cell.length_b   1.000
_cell.length_c   1.000
_cell.angle_alpha   90.00
_cell.angle_beta   90.00
_cell.angle_gamma   90.00
#
_symmetry.space_group_name_H-M   'P 1'
#
loop_
_entity.id
_entity.type
_entity.pdbx_description
1 polymer ?
#
loop_
_entity_poly.entity_id
_entity_poly.type
_entity_poly.pdbx_seq_one_letter_code
_entity_poly.pdbx_strand_id
1 'polypeptide(L)'
;MSKGRPGEVGGKHRFQTVPVCGLPVAVLDYRQAVRQIMDWAAHGDRAYAVEAANTHVAALTRSDPEFEAAMKRFDLVCPDGMPLVWAANLSLPPGARMDDRVYGPNLMLRAIEASSGEPSIRHFFLGGEQRTLDRLGERFAADCPESVVAGSYSPPFGTWPDDEFERICGKISECGANVIWVGLGCPKQELWIAQNKDKLPPGVYLGVGAAFAFHAGEVRQAPYWLQRFGLEWAFRLLQEPRRLWGRYSKYNTIFVREFLRDHVAAEEAPPAMPPNQRVAATLKQGFPARCSVLGVGIHAMDLPTATHLVMEGAGKPGFTGYVTVTGVHGVMESQRDDELRRIHNRSYLTTPDGMPMVWITRWRGFDGVDRVYGPDLLMEVVRSSAGTGQSHYFWGGDEGVADDLARRLQGFFPGTEVAGAITPPFGSIGEAEEEELATALQNAKPGFLWVGLSTPKQERFMHGFLQRHPDLVKDWPHGLVLLGVGAAFDFHSGRLEQAPIWMQRRGLEWFFRLCMEPRRLWRRYSINNSSFIFAIIPQLIGLREYPLEK
;
A
#
# COMPACT_ATOMS: atom_id res chain seq x y z
N MET A 1 -15.35 40.52 47.51
CA MET A 1 -14.23 39.56 47.40
C MET A 1 -14.72 38.30 46.70
N SER A 2 -14.39 38.13 45.43
CA SER A 2 -14.38 36.82 44.75
C SER A 2 -13.46 37.00 43.54
N LYS A 3 -12.25 36.43 43.62
CA LYS A 3 -11.24 36.48 42.58
C LYS A 3 -11.60 35.45 41.52
N GLY A 4 -12.00 35.91 40.33
CA GLY A 4 -12.03 35.10 39.12
C GLY A 4 -10.61 34.70 38.73
N ARG A 5 -10.39 33.42 38.45
CA ARG A 5 -9.12 32.90 37.93
C ARG A 5 -8.89 33.44 36.51
N PRO A 6 -7.72 34.02 36.20
CA PRO A 6 -7.37 34.40 34.84
C PRO A 6 -7.09 33.15 34.00
N GLY A 7 -7.54 33.19 32.75
CA GLY A 7 -7.37 32.13 31.76
C GLY A 7 -5.90 31.83 31.45
N GLU A 8 -5.61 30.54 31.36
CA GLU A 8 -4.37 30.00 30.81
C GLU A 8 -4.30 30.33 29.30
N VAL A 9 -3.46 31.30 28.94
CA VAL A 9 -2.97 31.47 27.56
C VAL A 9 -1.55 30.91 27.55
N GLY A 10 -1.35 29.76 26.91
CA GLY A 10 -0.03 29.16 26.76
C GLY A 10 -0.07 27.64 26.56
N GLY A 11 -0.42 27.18 25.36
CA GLY A 11 -0.41 25.77 25.00
C GLY A 11 0.26 25.53 23.65
N LYS A 12 1.49 25.01 23.68
CA LYS A 12 2.27 24.56 22.51
C LYS A 12 1.44 23.60 21.65
N HIS A 13 1.01 24.00 20.46
CA HIS A 13 0.52 23.04 19.47
C HIS A 13 1.72 22.36 18.79
N ARG A 14 2.19 21.26 19.37
CA ARG A 14 3.14 20.35 18.70
C ARG A 14 2.32 19.22 18.11
N PHE A 15 2.19 19.19 16.78
CA PHE A 15 1.51 18.10 16.08
C PHE A 15 2.20 16.77 16.35
N GLN A 16 1.44 15.68 16.33
CA GLN A 16 2.02 14.35 16.21
C GLN A 16 2.82 14.31 14.89
N THR A 17 4.05 13.83 14.95
CA THR A 17 4.88 13.63 13.76
C THR A 17 5.19 12.15 13.57
N VAL A 18 5.28 11.73 12.32
CA VAL A 18 5.67 10.38 11.91
C VAL A 18 6.95 10.48 11.09
N PRO A 19 8.00 9.73 11.44
CA PRO A 19 9.22 9.71 10.64
C PRO A 19 8.94 9.01 9.30
N VAL A 20 9.15 9.72 8.19
CA VAL A 20 9.09 9.18 6.82
C VAL A 20 10.39 9.51 6.12
N CYS A 21 11.24 8.52 5.87
CA CYS A 21 12.56 8.72 5.26
C CYS A 21 13.35 9.84 5.97
N GLY A 22 13.37 9.83 7.31
CA GLY A 22 14.10 10.83 8.11
C GLY A 22 13.39 12.18 8.27
N LEU A 23 12.30 12.44 7.56
CA LEU A 23 11.48 13.64 7.75
C LEU A 23 10.46 13.45 8.89
N PRO A 24 10.32 14.42 9.81
CA PRO A 24 9.28 14.39 10.84
C PRO A 24 7.95 14.92 10.26
N VAL A 25 7.29 14.11 9.42
CA VAL A 25 6.04 14.49 8.74
C VAL A 25 4.93 14.68 9.76
N ALA A 26 4.29 15.86 9.77
CA ALA A 26 3.21 16.17 10.68
C ALA A 26 1.89 15.49 10.27
N VAL A 27 1.18 14.94 11.24
CA VAL A 27 -0.16 14.35 11.08
C VAL A 27 -1.17 15.47 11.26
N LEU A 28 -1.61 16.07 10.15
CA LEU A 28 -2.51 17.22 10.18
C LEU A 28 -3.32 17.39 8.89
N ASP A 29 -4.42 18.15 8.99
CA ASP A 29 -5.26 18.61 7.88
C ASP A 29 -4.96 20.08 7.49
N TYR A 30 -5.57 20.58 6.41
CA TYR A 30 -5.41 21.99 6.00
C TYR A 30 -5.83 22.99 7.08
N ARG A 31 -6.91 22.71 7.82
CA ARG A 31 -7.41 23.63 8.85
C ARG A 31 -6.39 23.77 9.98
N GLN A 32 -5.78 22.66 10.38
CA GLN A 32 -4.72 22.63 11.39
C GLN A 32 -3.45 23.33 10.91
N ALA A 33 -3.00 23.06 9.68
CA ALA A 33 -1.83 23.73 9.10
C ALA A 33 -2.03 25.25 8.99
N VAL A 34 -3.15 25.68 8.42
CA VAL A 34 -3.48 27.11 8.24
C VAL A 34 -3.59 27.80 9.59
N ARG A 35 -4.30 27.21 10.55
CA ARG A 35 -4.40 27.77 11.91
C ARG A 35 -3.03 27.96 12.54
N GLN A 36 -2.14 26.97 12.43
CA GLN A 36 -0.79 27.10 12.99
C GLN A 36 0.02 28.23 12.33
N ILE A 37 -0.09 28.38 11.01
CA ILE A 37 0.56 29.45 10.26
C ILE A 37 0.06 30.82 10.75
N MET A 38 -1.26 30.98 10.93
CA MET A 38 -1.84 32.22 11.43
C MET A 38 -1.43 32.52 12.87
N ASP A 39 -1.46 31.51 13.75
CA ASP A 39 -1.05 31.66 15.14
C ASP A 39 0.43 32.09 15.24
N TRP A 40 1.32 31.53 14.41
CA TRP A 40 2.74 31.92 14.37
C TRP A 40 2.96 33.31 13.77
N ALA A 41 2.24 33.66 12.71
CA ALA A 41 2.32 34.98 12.10
C ALA A 41 1.81 36.08 13.06
N ALA A 42 0.76 35.80 13.82
CA ALA A 42 0.23 36.69 14.85
C ALA A 42 1.16 36.78 16.07
N HIS A 43 1.83 35.69 16.45
CA HIS A 43 2.74 35.68 17.59
C HIS A 43 4.00 36.50 17.32
N GLY A 44 4.60 36.38 16.13
CA GLY A 44 5.64 37.29 15.64
C GLY A 44 6.91 37.37 16.49
N ASP A 45 7.24 36.34 17.26
CA ASP A 45 8.38 36.31 18.20
C ASP A 45 9.70 35.89 17.55
N ARG A 46 9.63 35.09 16.48
CA ARG A 46 10.79 34.58 15.72
C ARG A 46 10.39 34.17 14.30
N ALA A 47 11.37 33.74 13.51
CA ALA A 47 11.12 33.06 12.25
C ALA A 47 10.71 31.59 12.47
N TYR A 48 9.61 31.20 11.84
CA TYR A 48 9.12 29.83 11.74
C TYR A 48 9.34 29.31 10.31
N ALA A 49 9.80 28.07 10.18
CA ALA A 49 10.06 27.44 8.89
C ALA A 49 9.08 26.30 8.64
N VAL A 50 8.37 26.35 7.51
CA VAL A 50 7.35 25.38 7.10
C VAL A 50 7.70 24.80 5.74
N GLU A 51 7.63 23.48 5.62
CA GLU A 51 7.89 22.77 4.37
C GLU A 51 6.66 21.98 3.93
N ALA A 52 6.28 22.12 2.65
CA ALA A 52 5.29 21.26 2.00
C ALA A 52 6.02 20.08 1.32
N ALA A 53 6.33 19.04 2.11
CA ALA A 53 7.26 17.99 1.70
C ALA A 53 6.64 16.95 0.77
N ASN A 54 7.37 16.63 -0.30
CA ASN A 54 7.06 15.54 -1.22
C ASN A 54 8.21 14.52 -1.28
N THR A 55 8.11 13.53 -2.18
CA THR A 55 9.10 12.43 -2.29
C THR A 55 10.51 12.93 -2.62
N HIS A 56 10.63 14.08 -3.30
CA HIS A 56 11.93 14.67 -3.63
C HIS A 56 12.62 15.20 -2.37
N VAL A 57 11.90 15.93 -1.53
CA VAL A 57 12.39 16.45 -0.24
C VAL A 57 12.78 15.29 0.68
N ALA A 58 11.94 14.25 0.76
CA ALA A 58 12.22 13.05 1.54
C ALA A 58 13.47 12.30 1.04
N ALA A 59 13.64 12.16 -0.26
CA ALA A 59 14.82 11.53 -0.86
C ALA A 59 16.09 12.33 -0.60
N LEU A 60 16.04 13.65 -0.80
CA LEU A 60 17.17 14.55 -0.56
C LEU A 60 17.61 14.51 0.91
N THR A 61 16.66 14.55 1.84
CA THR A 61 16.90 14.44 3.29
C THR A 61 17.69 13.18 3.65
N ARG A 62 17.53 12.08 2.91
CA ARG A 62 18.31 10.86 3.15
C ARG A 62 19.63 10.78 2.38
N SER A 63 19.70 11.41 1.21
CA SER A 63 20.86 11.30 0.33
C SER A 63 21.90 12.39 0.53
N ASP A 64 21.54 13.50 1.18
CA ASP A 64 22.37 14.68 1.35
C ASP A 64 22.39 15.12 2.83
N PRO A 65 23.54 14.95 3.53
CA PRO A 65 23.68 15.32 4.94
C PRO A 65 23.47 16.81 5.22
N GLU A 66 23.82 17.70 4.29
CA GLU A 66 23.60 19.15 4.46
C GLU A 66 22.11 19.45 4.42
N PHE A 67 21.38 18.83 3.48
CA PHE A 67 19.94 18.97 3.39
C PHE A 67 19.22 18.34 4.58
N GLU A 68 19.68 17.20 5.09
CA GLU A 68 19.16 16.59 6.32
C GLU A 68 19.28 17.55 7.52
N ALA A 69 20.45 18.18 7.68
CA ALA A 69 20.71 19.15 8.74
C ALA A 69 19.81 20.40 8.59
N ALA A 70 19.57 20.85 7.36
CA ALA A 70 18.64 21.94 7.08
C ALA A 70 17.20 21.59 7.48
N MET A 71 16.71 20.40 7.10
CA MET A 71 15.34 19.96 7.41
C MET A 71 15.08 19.81 8.92
N LYS A 72 16.09 19.49 9.73
CA LYS A 72 15.97 19.48 11.19
C LYS A 72 15.69 20.86 11.80
N ARG A 73 15.92 21.94 11.06
CA ARG A 73 15.62 23.32 11.48
C ARG A 73 14.20 23.74 11.12
N PHE A 74 13.41 22.93 10.40
CA PHE A 74 12.01 23.25 10.09
C PHE A 74 11.09 22.98 11.29
N ASP A 75 10.17 23.90 11.55
CA ASP A 75 9.20 23.81 12.65
C ASP A 75 7.98 22.96 12.27
N LEU A 76 7.62 22.92 10.99
CA LEU A 76 6.50 22.14 10.47
C LEU A 76 6.82 21.52 9.11
N VAL A 77 6.58 20.22 8.97
CA VAL A 77 6.71 19.50 7.70
C VAL A 77 5.34 18.93 7.33
N CYS A 78 4.64 19.63 6.45
CA CYS A 78 3.34 19.23 5.93
C CYS A 78 3.48 18.11 4.88
N PRO A 79 2.59 17.10 4.88
CA PRO A 79 2.61 16.05 3.87
C PRO A 79 2.01 16.55 2.54
N ASP A 80 2.83 17.01 1.59
CA ASP A 80 2.37 17.49 0.27
C ASP A 80 2.11 16.35 -0.73
N GLY A 81 2.96 15.32 -0.69
CA GLY A 81 2.86 14.17 -1.60
C GLY A 81 2.03 13.03 -1.01
N MET A 82 1.11 12.46 -1.81
CA MET A 82 0.37 11.24 -1.43
C MET A 82 1.27 10.08 -0.97
N PRO A 83 2.46 9.82 -1.56
CA PRO A 83 3.35 8.78 -1.04
C PRO A 83 3.81 9.01 0.40
N LEU A 84 3.92 10.26 0.87
CA LEU A 84 4.25 10.55 2.27
C LEU A 84 3.06 10.29 3.18
N VAL A 85 1.85 10.63 2.73
CA VAL A 85 0.60 10.30 3.45
C VAL A 85 0.46 8.79 3.60
N TRP A 86 0.66 8.03 2.52
CA TRP A 86 0.62 6.57 2.56
C TRP A 86 1.67 6.01 3.50
N ALA A 87 2.92 6.50 3.40
CA ALA A 87 4.00 6.06 4.27
C ALA A 87 3.73 6.36 5.76
N ALA A 88 3.22 7.55 6.07
CA ALA A 88 2.85 7.91 7.43
C ALA A 88 1.67 7.06 7.95
N ASN A 89 0.64 6.85 7.12
CA ASN A 89 -0.56 6.08 7.49
C ASN A 89 -0.30 4.59 7.74
N LEU A 90 0.78 4.03 7.19
CA LEU A 90 1.21 2.66 7.51
C LEU A 90 1.66 2.53 8.97
N SER A 91 2.21 3.60 9.54
CA SER A 91 2.68 3.66 10.92
C SER A 91 1.61 4.17 11.90
N LEU A 92 0.47 4.65 11.39
CA LEU A 92 -0.61 5.22 12.21
C LEU A 92 -1.77 4.23 12.43
N PRO A 93 -2.35 4.19 13.65
CA PRO A 93 -3.56 3.41 13.91
C PRO A 93 -4.74 3.96 13.10
N PRO A 94 -5.76 3.13 12.77
CA PRO A 94 -6.87 3.54 11.90
C PRO A 94 -7.53 4.87 12.26
N GLY A 95 -7.73 5.16 13.55
CA GLY A 95 -8.36 6.40 14.03
C GLY A 95 -7.46 7.65 14.01
N ALA A 96 -6.17 7.52 13.68
CA ALA A 96 -5.22 8.64 13.59
C ALA A 96 -4.68 8.84 12.18
N ARG A 97 -5.19 8.10 11.18
CA ARG A 97 -4.75 8.22 9.79
C ARG A 97 -5.22 9.52 9.18
N MET A 98 -4.39 10.06 8.29
CA MET A 98 -4.72 11.21 7.48
C MET A 98 -5.57 10.77 6.28
N ASP A 99 -6.69 11.44 6.06
CA ASP A 99 -7.56 11.17 4.91
C ASP A 99 -6.96 11.69 3.59
N ASP A 100 -6.21 12.79 3.65
CA ASP A 100 -5.63 13.46 2.49
C ASP A 100 -4.30 14.17 2.84
N ARG A 101 -3.61 14.62 1.80
CA ARG A 101 -2.37 15.41 1.86
C ARG A 101 -2.67 16.90 2.11
N VAL A 102 -1.69 17.62 2.64
CA VAL A 102 -1.67 19.09 2.66
C VAL A 102 -0.79 19.58 1.51
N TYR A 103 -1.42 19.72 0.35
CA TYR A 103 -0.79 20.12 -0.90
C TYR A 103 -0.40 21.60 -0.88
N GLY A 104 0.86 21.91 -1.14
CA GLY A 104 1.47 23.24 -1.02
C GLY A 104 0.72 24.36 -1.75
N PRO A 105 0.36 24.22 -3.04
CA PRO A 105 -0.46 25.22 -3.73
C PRO A 105 -1.81 25.47 -3.05
N ASN A 106 -2.50 24.42 -2.59
CA ASN A 106 -3.77 24.59 -1.89
C ASN A 106 -3.59 25.16 -0.48
N LEU A 107 -2.49 24.82 0.19
CA LEU A 107 -2.13 25.40 1.48
C LEU A 107 -1.90 26.92 1.34
N MET A 108 -1.20 27.35 0.28
CA MET A 108 -1.00 28.76 -0.03
C MET A 108 -2.33 29.51 -0.22
N LEU A 109 -3.20 28.97 -1.08
CA LEU A 109 -4.50 29.56 -1.34
C LEU A 109 -5.34 29.66 -0.05
N ARG A 110 -5.48 28.55 0.68
CA ARG A 110 -6.27 28.50 1.91
C ARG A 110 -5.72 29.39 3.02
N ALA A 111 -4.40 29.58 3.09
CA ALA A 111 -3.80 30.50 4.04
C ALA A 111 -4.09 31.96 3.66
N ILE A 112 -4.02 32.32 2.37
CA ILE A 112 -4.39 33.67 1.93
C ILE A 112 -5.89 33.92 2.13
N GLU A 113 -6.75 32.95 1.83
CA GLU A 113 -8.20 33.06 2.09
C GLU A 113 -8.49 33.21 3.59
N ALA A 114 -7.78 32.47 4.45
CA ALA A 114 -7.99 32.53 5.89
C ALA A 114 -7.49 33.83 6.56
N SER A 115 -6.71 34.66 5.86
CA SER A 115 -6.32 36.00 6.33
C SER A 115 -7.27 37.11 5.90
N SER A 116 -8.36 36.76 5.19
CA SER A 116 -9.41 37.71 4.79
C SER A 116 -9.95 38.46 6.00
N GLY A 117 -9.85 39.79 5.96
CA GLY A 117 -10.34 40.65 7.05
C GLY A 117 -9.39 40.77 8.25
N GLU A 118 -8.16 40.24 8.16
CA GLU A 118 -7.14 40.33 9.21
C GLU A 118 -5.91 41.15 8.73
N PRO A 119 -5.93 42.50 8.86
CA PRO A 119 -4.87 43.37 8.33
C PRO A 119 -3.48 43.15 8.92
N SER A 120 -3.41 42.50 10.09
CA SER A 120 -2.15 42.14 10.74
C SER A 120 -1.45 40.95 10.08
N ILE A 121 -2.15 40.17 9.25
CA ILE A 121 -1.57 39.07 8.48
C ILE A 121 -1.25 39.57 7.08
N ARG A 122 0.05 39.68 6.78
CA ARG A 122 0.55 40.33 5.58
C ARG A 122 1.48 39.38 4.84
N HIS A 123 1.10 39.04 3.61
CA HIS A 123 1.78 38.05 2.78
C HIS A 123 2.89 38.69 1.94
N PHE A 124 4.00 37.96 1.75
CA PHE A 124 5.10 38.35 0.87
C PHE A 124 5.49 37.21 -0.07
N PHE A 125 5.71 37.50 -1.35
CA PHE A 125 6.15 36.50 -2.33
C PHE A 125 7.64 36.67 -2.67
N LEU A 126 8.46 35.68 -2.33
CA LEU A 126 9.91 35.69 -2.55
C LEU A 126 10.31 34.58 -3.54
N GLY A 127 10.90 34.96 -4.68
CA GLY A 127 11.41 34.01 -5.67
C GLY A 127 10.50 33.78 -6.88
N GLY A 128 11.04 33.17 -7.93
CA GLY A 128 10.40 33.10 -9.25
C GLY A 128 10.68 34.34 -10.09
N GLU A 129 10.17 34.38 -11.33
CA GLU A 129 10.30 35.55 -12.20
C GLU A 129 9.40 36.68 -11.70
N GLN A 130 9.89 37.93 -11.77
CA GLN A 130 9.10 39.10 -11.35
C GLN A 130 7.73 39.17 -12.04
N ARG A 131 7.66 38.80 -13.33
CA ARG A 131 6.40 38.72 -14.08
C ARG A 131 5.39 37.76 -13.44
N THR A 132 5.84 36.60 -12.95
CA THR A 132 4.98 35.63 -12.27
C THR A 132 4.48 36.22 -10.95
N LEU A 133 5.35 36.91 -10.20
CA LEU A 133 5.00 37.57 -8.94
C LEU A 133 3.97 38.68 -9.12
N ASP A 134 4.11 39.50 -10.15
CA ASP A 134 3.16 40.58 -10.47
C ASP A 134 1.77 39.99 -10.77
N ARG A 135 1.71 38.92 -11.57
CA ARG A 135 0.45 38.22 -11.89
C ARG A 135 -0.19 37.56 -10.67
N LEU A 136 0.61 37.05 -9.73
CA LEU A 136 0.10 36.52 -8.47
C LEU A 136 -0.54 37.63 -7.63
N GLY A 137 0.13 38.78 -7.52
CA GLY A 137 -0.41 39.95 -6.83
C GLY A 137 -1.76 40.38 -7.41
N GLU A 138 -1.86 40.51 -8.73
CA GLU A 138 -3.11 40.85 -9.43
C GLU A 138 -4.23 39.83 -9.17
N ARG A 139 -3.93 38.53 -9.25
CA ARG A 139 -4.91 37.47 -9.03
C ARG A 139 -5.42 37.42 -7.61
N PHE A 140 -4.52 37.42 -6.62
CA PHE A 140 -4.96 37.40 -5.22
C PHE A 140 -5.67 38.68 -4.80
N ALA A 141 -5.32 39.84 -5.38
CA ALA A 141 -6.10 41.06 -5.18
C ALA A 141 -7.52 40.98 -5.74
N ALA A 142 -7.74 40.23 -6.83
CA ALA A 142 -9.06 40.01 -7.40
C ALA A 142 -9.85 38.91 -6.66
N ASP A 143 -9.19 37.79 -6.34
CA ASP A 143 -9.84 36.59 -5.78
C ASP A 143 -9.99 36.66 -4.25
N CYS A 144 -9.13 37.42 -3.56
CA CYS A 144 -9.11 37.57 -2.10
C CYS A 144 -8.92 39.06 -1.70
N PRO A 145 -9.90 39.95 -1.99
CA PRO A 145 -9.72 41.40 -1.89
C PRO A 145 -9.52 41.93 -0.46
N GLU A 146 -9.92 41.17 0.56
CA GLU A 146 -9.74 41.54 1.97
C GLU A 146 -8.43 41.00 2.58
N SER A 147 -7.65 40.23 1.83
CA SER A 147 -6.34 39.70 2.26
C SER A 147 -5.22 40.64 1.84
N VAL A 148 -4.18 40.77 2.67
CA VAL A 148 -3.09 41.73 2.41
C VAL A 148 -1.87 41.04 1.79
N VAL A 149 -1.64 41.27 0.49
CA VAL A 149 -0.35 40.98 -0.15
C VAL A 149 0.52 42.24 -0.07
N ALA A 150 1.45 42.25 0.89
CA ALA A 150 2.25 43.42 1.24
C ALA A 150 3.42 43.71 0.29
N GLY A 151 3.91 42.69 -0.42
CA GLY A 151 4.97 42.87 -1.40
C GLY A 151 5.43 41.58 -2.06
N SER A 152 6.31 41.74 -3.05
CA SER A 152 6.96 40.63 -3.73
C SER A 152 8.40 41.01 -4.10
N TYR A 153 9.26 40.00 -4.27
CA TYR A 153 10.63 40.21 -4.71
C TYR A 153 11.19 39.00 -5.47
N SER A 154 11.69 39.26 -6.68
CA SER A 154 12.45 38.33 -7.50
C SER A 154 13.96 38.59 -7.34
N PRO A 155 14.67 37.81 -6.50
CA PRO A 155 16.12 37.91 -6.43
C PRO A 155 16.79 37.47 -7.75
N PRO A 156 18.06 37.84 -8.00
CA PRO A 156 18.78 37.44 -9.20
C PRO A 156 18.82 35.92 -9.37
N PHE A 157 18.73 35.46 -10.62
CA PHE A 157 18.98 34.07 -10.96
C PHE A 157 20.47 33.75 -10.88
N GLY A 158 20.81 32.61 -10.29
CA GLY A 158 22.21 32.20 -10.08
C GLY A 158 22.76 32.62 -8.71
N THR A 159 24.03 33.06 -8.71
CA THR A 159 24.75 33.51 -7.51
C THR A 159 24.23 34.87 -7.06
N TRP A 160 24.00 35.01 -5.76
CA TRP A 160 23.50 36.24 -5.16
C TRP A 160 24.65 37.15 -4.74
N PRO A 161 24.51 38.48 -4.88
CA PRO A 161 25.39 39.45 -4.23
C PRO A 161 25.42 39.24 -2.71
N ASP A 162 26.53 39.65 -2.07
CA ASP A 162 26.69 39.51 -0.62
C ASP A 162 25.64 40.28 0.20
N ASP A 163 25.07 41.36 -0.35
CA ASP A 163 24.04 42.21 0.28
C ASP A 163 22.60 41.77 -0.03
N GLU A 164 22.41 40.68 -0.76
CA GLU A 164 21.08 40.22 -1.20
C GLU A 164 20.21 39.78 -0.02
N PHE A 165 20.81 39.18 1.01
CA PHE A 165 20.11 38.78 2.22
C PHE A 165 19.52 39.99 2.96
N GLU A 166 20.32 41.04 3.13
CA GLU A 166 19.94 42.30 3.76
C GLU A 166 18.84 43.00 2.96
N ARG A 167 18.92 42.97 1.62
CA ARG A 167 17.86 43.50 0.75
C ARG A 167 16.54 42.77 0.92
N ILE A 168 16.57 41.43 0.96
CA ILE A 168 15.37 40.61 1.19
C ILE A 168 14.76 40.94 2.55
N CYS A 169 15.58 40.97 3.61
CA CYS A 169 15.11 41.28 4.96
C CYS A 169 14.59 42.71 5.09
N GLY A 170 15.25 43.68 4.44
CA GLY A 170 14.82 45.07 4.39
C GLY A 170 13.43 45.20 3.76
N LYS A 171 13.21 44.59 2.59
CA LYS A 171 11.90 44.59 1.91
C LYS A 171 10.80 43.94 2.75
N ILE A 172 11.07 42.80 3.37
CA ILE A 172 10.09 42.11 4.25
C ILE A 172 9.74 43.00 5.44
N SER A 173 10.73 43.61 6.08
CA SER A 173 10.54 44.47 7.27
C SER A 173 9.83 45.77 6.94
N GLU A 174 10.21 46.44 5.84
CA GLU A 174 9.58 47.69 5.36
C GLU A 174 8.09 47.49 5.04
N CYS A 175 7.75 46.37 4.40
CA CYS A 175 6.37 46.05 4.08
C CYS A 175 5.62 45.36 5.24
N GLY A 176 6.30 45.08 6.37
CA GLY A 176 5.71 44.48 7.57
C GLY A 176 5.08 43.10 7.34
N ALA A 177 5.59 42.31 6.41
CA ALA A 177 5.07 40.99 6.11
C ALA A 177 5.48 39.95 7.16
N ASN A 178 4.55 39.08 7.55
CA ASN A 178 4.74 38.01 8.54
C ASN A 178 4.34 36.62 8.03
N VAL A 179 3.87 36.50 6.78
CA VAL A 179 3.73 35.22 6.07
C VAL A 179 4.48 35.31 4.74
N ILE A 180 5.65 34.66 4.67
CA ILE A 180 6.58 34.73 3.54
C ILE A 180 6.53 33.42 2.75
N TRP A 181 6.08 33.50 1.51
CA TRP A 181 6.07 32.38 0.57
C TRP A 181 7.37 32.36 -0.23
N VAL A 182 8.12 31.27 -0.17
CA VAL A 182 9.44 31.14 -0.79
C VAL A 182 9.39 30.16 -1.97
N GLY A 183 9.55 30.70 -3.17
CA GLY A 183 9.53 30.01 -4.47
C GLY A 183 10.89 29.95 -5.15
N LEU A 184 11.97 29.68 -4.42
CA LEU A 184 13.33 29.56 -4.97
C LEU A 184 13.62 28.18 -5.60
N GLY A 185 12.76 27.21 -5.30
CA GLY A 185 12.90 25.82 -5.74
C GLY A 185 13.75 24.98 -4.78
N CYS A 186 13.42 23.69 -4.71
CA CYS A 186 14.13 22.71 -3.91
C CYS A 186 15.42 22.26 -4.63
N PRO A 187 16.61 22.27 -3.99
CA PRO A 187 16.84 22.43 -2.53
C PRO A 187 17.15 23.86 -2.04
N LYS A 188 17.25 24.85 -2.94
CA LYS A 188 17.73 26.20 -2.60
C LYS A 188 16.86 26.90 -1.54
N GLN A 189 15.54 26.76 -1.64
CA GLN A 189 14.61 27.38 -0.69
C GLN A 189 14.79 26.81 0.73
N GLU A 190 14.93 25.50 0.88
CA GLU A 190 15.01 24.87 2.20
C GLU A 190 16.36 25.17 2.87
N LEU A 191 17.45 25.11 2.09
CA LEU A 191 18.78 25.47 2.55
C LEU A 191 18.83 26.94 2.97
N TRP A 192 18.30 27.86 2.15
CA TRP A 192 18.31 29.29 2.45
C TRP A 192 17.50 29.63 3.70
N ILE A 193 16.29 29.08 3.85
CA ILE A 193 15.47 29.27 5.04
C ILE A 193 16.21 28.74 6.27
N ALA A 194 16.73 27.51 6.21
CA ALA A 194 17.37 26.88 7.35
C ALA A 194 18.64 27.62 7.80
N GLN A 195 19.52 28.00 6.85
CA GLN A 195 20.78 28.69 7.12
C GLN A 195 20.56 30.07 7.75
N ASN A 196 19.49 30.77 7.35
CA ASN A 196 19.23 32.14 7.77
C ASN A 196 18.16 32.29 8.85
N LYS A 197 17.51 31.19 9.27
CA LYS A 197 16.36 31.19 10.17
C LYS A 197 16.50 32.12 11.39
N ASP A 198 17.66 32.11 12.04
CA ASP A 198 17.88 32.89 13.28
C ASP A 198 18.10 34.40 13.03
N LYS A 199 18.32 34.79 11.76
CA LYS A 199 18.56 36.17 11.33
C LYS A 199 17.39 36.76 10.55
N LEU A 200 16.44 35.92 10.13
CA LEU A 200 15.27 36.35 9.37
C LEU A 200 14.34 37.19 10.26
N PRO A 201 13.67 38.22 9.69
CA PRO A 201 12.58 38.91 10.36
C PRO A 201 11.54 37.94 10.95
N PRO A 202 10.90 38.26 12.08
CA PRO A 202 9.86 37.39 12.64
C PRO A 202 8.71 37.16 11.65
N GLY A 203 8.27 35.92 11.53
CA GLY A 203 7.26 35.53 10.55
C GLY A 203 7.34 34.05 10.18
N VAL A 204 6.43 33.60 9.31
CA VAL A 204 6.36 32.22 8.85
C VAL A 204 6.90 32.14 7.42
N TYR A 205 7.96 31.37 7.21
CA TYR A 205 8.62 31.16 5.93
C TYR A 205 8.25 29.78 5.38
N LEU A 206 7.56 29.76 4.24
CA LEU A 206 7.00 28.55 3.64
C LEU A 206 7.67 28.22 2.31
N GLY A 207 8.31 27.06 2.22
CA GLY A 207 8.79 26.52 0.95
C GLY A 207 7.61 26.08 0.07
N VAL A 208 7.37 26.78 -1.04
CA VAL A 208 6.22 26.48 -1.93
C VAL A 208 6.60 26.17 -3.38
N GLY A 209 7.88 26.30 -3.74
CA GLY A 209 8.42 25.86 -5.03
C GLY A 209 7.57 26.32 -6.22
N ALA A 210 6.97 25.36 -6.94
CA ALA A 210 6.20 25.62 -8.15
C ALA A 210 4.79 26.21 -7.92
N ALA A 211 4.34 26.42 -6.68
CA ALA A 211 3.01 26.96 -6.38
C ALA A 211 2.74 28.31 -7.07
N PHE A 212 3.76 29.15 -7.19
CA PHE A 212 3.68 30.43 -7.89
C PHE A 212 3.25 30.26 -9.35
N ALA A 213 3.88 29.34 -10.09
CA ALA A 213 3.53 29.12 -11.49
C ALA A 213 2.12 28.53 -11.67
N PHE A 214 1.63 27.75 -10.69
CA PHE A 214 0.25 27.24 -10.71
C PHE A 214 -0.77 28.36 -10.50
N HIS A 215 -0.57 29.18 -9.47
CA HIS A 215 -1.49 30.28 -9.15
C HIS A 215 -1.40 31.44 -10.14
N ALA A 216 -0.27 31.64 -10.82
CA ALA A 216 -0.14 32.56 -11.95
C ALA A 216 -0.78 32.02 -13.25
N GLY A 217 -1.20 30.74 -13.26
CA GLY A 217 -1.84 30.09 -14.41
C GLY A 217 -0.88 29.77 -15.56
N GLU A 218 0.41 29.68 -15.27
CA GLU A 218 1.48 29.39 -16.22
C GLU A 218 1.65 27.87 -16.41
N VAL A 219 1.27 27.09 -15.40
CA VAL A 219 1.29 25.62 -15.44
C VAL A 219 -0.10 25.06 -15.16
N ARG A 220 -0.56 24.10 -15.96
CA ARG A 220 -1.82 23.39 -15.72
C ARG A 220 -1.69 22.42 -14.57
N GLN A 221 -2.56 22.55 -13.57
CA GLN A 221 -2.72 21.55 -12.51
C GLN A 221 -3.35 20.26 -13.08
N ALA A 222 -3.03 19.12 -12.47
CA ALA A 222 -3.70 17.86 -12.80
C ALA A 222 -5.18 17.94 -12.41
N PRO A 223 -6.10 17.32 -13.17
CA PRO A 223 -7.48 17.14 -12.74
C PRO A 223 -7.57 16.58 -11.31
N TYR A 224 -8.55 17.05 -10.52
CA TYR A 224 -8.68 16.70 -9.09
C TYR A 224 -8.70 15.18 -8.85
N TRP A 225 -9.38 14.40 -9.70
CA TRP A 225 -9.40 12.95 -9.58
C TRP A 225 -8.00 12.32 -9.72
N LEU A 226 -7.16 12.82 -10.63
CA LEU A 226 -5.76 12.36 -10.76
C LEU A 226 -4.91 12.73 -9.54
N GLN A 227 -5.16 13.91 -8.94
CA GLN A 227 -4.48 14.30 -7.71
C GLN A 227 -4.85 13.38 -6.54
N ARG A 228 -6.15 13.04 -6.40
CA ARG A 228 -6.66 12.15 -5.35
C ARG A 228 -6.11 10.73 -5.45
N PHE A 229 -5.90 10.22 -6.66
CA PHE A 229 -5.23 8.93 -6.88
C PHE A 229 -3.70 9.00 -6.78
N GLY A 230 -3.13 10.17 -6.48
CA GLY A 230 -1.67 10.35 -6.40
C GLY A 230 -0.96 10.24 -7.74
N LEU A 231 -1.65 10.45 -8.87
CA LEU A 231 -1.13 10.33 -10.25
C LEU A 231 -0.67 11.67 -10.84
N GLU A 232 -0.63 12.73 -10.03
CA GLU A 232 -0.16 14.05 -10.47
C GLU A 232 1.27 14.02 -11.03
N TRP A 233 2.15 13.18 -10.45
CA TRP A 233 3.52 13.04 -10.94
C TRP A 233 3.54 12.55 -12.40
N ALA A 234 2.65 11.63 -12.79
CA ALA A 234 2.58 11.10 -14.14
C ALA A 234 2.07 12.15 -15.12
N PHE A 235 1.03 12.90 -14.72
CA PHE A 235 0.52 14.02 -15.51
C PHE A 235 1.59 15.10 -15.75
N ARG A 236 2.37 15.45 -14.72
CA ARG A 236 3.47 16.41 -14.85
C ARG A 236 4.61 15.86 -15.72
N LEU A 237 4.96 14.59 -15.58
CA LEU A 237 6.00 13.97 -16.41
C LEU A 237 5.65 14.03 -17.90
N LEU A 238 4.37 13.89 -18.25
CA LEU A 238 3.90 14.04 -19.62
C LEU A 238 4.01 15.49 -20.15
N GLN A 239 3.80 16.48 -19.28
CA GLN A 239 3.94 17.90 -19.66
C GLN A 239 5.40 18.34 -19.76
N GLU A 240 6.28 17.82 -18.90
CA GLU A 240 7.68 18.26 -18.80
C GLU A 240 8.68 17.08 -18.75
N PRO A 241 8.68 16.20 -19.77
CA PRO A 241 9.43 14.95 -19.73
C PRO A 241 10.94 15.17 -19.58
N ARG A 242 11.51 16.15 -20.31
CA ARG A 242 12.96 16.44 -20.27
C ARG A 242 13.44 16.88 -18.88
N ARG A 243 12.63 17.68 -18.17
CA ARG A 243 12.97 18.19 -16.83
C ARG A 243 12.76 17.13 -15.75
N LEU A 244 11.64 16.41 -15.83
CA LEU A 244 11.17 15.56 -14.73
C LEU A 244 11.69 14.11 -14.80
N TRP A 245 12.03 13.59 -15.98
CA TRP A 245 12.47 12.21 -16.14
C TRP A 245 13.68 11.87 -15.28
N GLY A 246 14.77 12.65 -15.42
CA GLY A 246 16.01 12.43 -14.66
C GLY A 246 15.83 12.67 -13.15
N ARG A 247 14.98 13.63 -12.79
CA ARG A 247 14.66 13.91 -11.38
C ARG A 247 13.89 12.74 -10.76
N TYR A 248 12.84 12.26 -11.43
CA TYR A 248 12.01 11.18 -10.90
C TYR A 248 12.76 9.85 -10.86
N SER A 249 13.53 9.51 -11.91
CA SER A 249 14.31 8.27 -11.92
C SER A 249 15.31 8.21 -10.77
N LYS A 250 15.98 9.33 -10.45
CA LYS A 250 16.92 9.40 -9.32
C LYS A 250 16.20 9.39 -7.97
N TYR A 251 15.36 10.39 -7.72
CA TYR A 251 14.87 10.66 -6.38
C TYR A 251 13.69 9.78 -5.96
N ASN A 252 12.82 9.34 -6.87
CA ASN A 252 11.79 8.35 -6.50
C ASN A 252 12.42 6.99 -6.20
N THR A 253 13.51 6.62 -6.88
CA THR A 253 14.27 5.39 -6.57
C THR A 253 14.91 5.47 -5.19
N ILE A 254 15.53 6.59 -4.85
CA ILE A 254 16.08 6.83 -3.50
C ILE A 254 14.95 6.76 -2.46
N PHE A 255 13.84 7.47 -2.69
CA PHE A 255 12.68 7.44 -1.79
C PHE A 255 12.19 6.02 -1.55
N VAL A 256 11.97 5.23 -2.62
CA VAL A 256 11.51 3.83 -2.50
C VAL A 256 12.54 2.99 -1.75
N ARG A 257 13.83 3.12 -2.05
CA ARG A 257 14.91 2.38 -1.37
C ARG A 257 14.93 2.68 0.13
N GLU A 258 14.92 3.96 0.52
CA GLU A 258 14.98 4.37 1.93
C GLU A 258 13.68 4.05 2.66
N PHE A 259 12.53 4.24 2.00
CA PHE A 259 11.23 3.83 2.54
C PHE A 259 11.22 2.33 2.83
N LEU A 260 11.70 1.50 1.90
CA LEU A 260 11.81 0.07 2.09
C LEU A 260 12.77 -0.26 3.24
N ARG A 261 13.93 0.39 3.32
CA ARG A 261 14.93 0.22 4.39
C ARG A 261 14.35 0.54 5.77
N ASP A 262 13.69 1.68 5.92
CA ASP A 262 13.09 2.12 7.19
C ASP A 262 12.01 1.13 7.66
N HIS A 263 11.22 0.56 6.75
CA HIS A 263 10.22 -0.45 7.09
C HIS A 263 10.81 -1.86 7.27
N VAL A 264 12.00 -2.15 6.73
CA VAL A 264 12.71 -3.43 6.98
C VAL A 264 13.38 -3.38 8.36
N ALA A 265 13.93 -2.22 8.75
CA ALA A 265 14.57 -2.02 10.04
C ALA A 265 13.57 -1.89 11.21
N ALA A 266 12.33 -1.48 10.96
CA ALA A 266 11.28 -1.34 11.97
C ALA A 266 10.55 -2.66 12.33
N GLU A 267 10.99 -3.81 11.81
CA GLU A 267 10.30 -5.11 11.97
C GLU A 267 10.65 -5.85 13.28
N GLU A 268 10.89 -5.13 14.39
CA GLU A 268 10.59 -5.65 15.73
C GLU A 268 9.12 -5.30 16.05
N ALA A 269 8.20 -6.05 15.44
CA ALA A 269 6.77 -5.93 15.73
C ALA A 269 6.46 -6.35 17.18
N PRO A 270 5.50 -5.71 17.88
CA PRO A 270 5.02 -6.21 19.16
C PRO A 270 4.49 -7.64 19.01
N PRO A 271 4.54 -8.48 20.06
CA PRO A 271 4.24 -9.90 19.94
C PRO A 271 2.84 -10.10 19.39
N ALA A 272 2.74 -10.70 18.20
CA ALA A 272 1.48 -11.10 17.61
C ALA A 272 0.77 -12.05 18.58
N MET A 273 -0.55 -11.88 18.73
CA MET A 273 -1.39 -12.82 19.45
C MET A 273 -1.09 -14.26 18.95
N PRO A 274 -0.85 -15.23 19.86
CA PRO A 274 -0.52 -16.61 19.49
C PRO A 274 -1.52 -17.19 18.46
N PRO A 275 -1.06 -17.98 17.46
CA PRO A 275 -1.90 -18.47 16.37
C PRO A 275 -3.19 -19.17 16.84
N ASN A 276 -3.13 -19.95 17.92
CA ASN A 276 -4.28 -20.63 18.51
C ASN A 276 -5.34 -19.66 19.07
N GLN A 277 -4.93 -18.52 19.62
CA GLN A 277 -5.85 -17.48 20.10
C GLN A 277 -6.49 -16.72 18.95
N ARG A 278 -5.78 -16.52 17.84
CA ARG A 278 -6.32 -15.92 16.60
C ARG A 278 -7.40 -16.79 15.98
N VAL A 279 -7.12 -18.09 15.82
CA VAL A 279 -8.10 -19.06 15.31
C VAL A 279 -9.36 -19.06 16.18
N ALA A 280 -9.20 -19.13 17.50
CA ALA A 280 -10.33 -19.09 18.43
C ALA A 280 -11.13 -17.78 18.35
N ALA A 281 -10.47 -16.63 18.16
CA ALA A 281 -11.14 -15.34 18.00
C ALA A 281 -11.96 -15.27 16.69
N THR A 282 -11.39 -15.75 15.58
CA THR A 282 -12.07 -15.78 14.27
C THR A 282 -13.27 -16.73 14.31
N LEU A 283 -13.09 -17.95 14.81
CA LEU A 283 -14.16 -18.96 14.85
C LEU A 283 -15.26 -18.63 15.86
N LYS A 284 -14.98 -17.87 16.93
CA LYS A 284 -16.01 -17.32 17.82
C LYS A 284 -16.99 -16.41 17.09
N GLN A 285 -16.58 -15.80 15.98
CA GLN A 285 -17.46 -14.96 15.14
C GLN A 285 -18.22 -15.79 14.07
N GLY A 286 -18.00 -17.11 14.01
CA GLY A 286 -18.58 -18.03 13.03
C GLY A 286 -17.58 -18.49 11.96
N PHE A 287 -18.07 -19.24 10.98
CA PHE A 287 -17.27 -19.62 9.81
C PHE A 287 -16.82 -18.35 9.05
N PRO A 288 -15.57 -18.25 8.55
CA PRO A 288 -15.08 -17.04 7.91
C PRO A 288 -16.00 -16.51 6.81
N ALA A 289 -16.34 -15.23 6.87
CA ALA A 289 -17.22 -14.62 5.88
C ALA A 289 -16.52 -14.49 4.51
N ARG A 290 -17.31 -14.54 3.43
CA ARG A 290 -16.83 -14.29 2.06
C ARG A 290 -16.96 -12.82 1.69
N CYS A 291 -15.85 -12.21 1.29
CA CYS A 291 -15.77 -10.91 0.67
C CYS A 291 -15.77 -11.06 -0.86
N SER A 292 -16.74 -10.42 -1.53
CA SER A 292 -16.76 -10.39 -3.00
C SER A 292 -15.61 -9.55 -3.56
N VAL A 293 -14.78 -10.16 -4.40
CA VAL A 293 -13.77 -9.52 -5.24
C VAL A 293 -14.12 -9.84 -6.69
N LEU A 294 -14.72 -8.88 -7.38
CA LEU A 294 -15.30 -9.02 -8.72
C LEU A 294 -16.24 -10.23 -8.86
N GLY A 295 -16.99 -10.57 -7.81
CA GLY A 295 -17.95 -11.67 -7.81
C GLY A 295 -17.36 -13.03 -7.43
N VAL A 296 -16.06 -13.08 -7.14
CA VAL A 296 -15.42 -14.23 -6.49
C VAL A 296 -15.41 -14.00 -4.98
N GLY A 297 -16.01 -14.90 -4.20
CA GLY A 297 -16.12 -14.81 -2.75
C GLY A 297 -14.86 -15.30 -2.06
N ILE A 298 -13.94 -14.39 -1.74
CA ILE A 298 -12.71 -14.67 -1.00
C ILE A 298 -13.02 -14.72 0.49
N HIS A 299 -12.62 -15.77 1.20
CA HIS A 299 -12.83 -15.82 2.64
C HIS A 299 -11.89 -14.88 3.38
N ALA A 300 -12.44 -14.17 4.36
CA ALA A 300 -11.69 -13.34 5.29
C ALA A 300 -11.00 -14.20 6.36
N MET A 301 -9.78 -14.65 6.09
CA MET A 301 -9.01 -15.53 6.99
C MET A 301 -7.50 -15.28 6.91
N ASP A 302 -6.76 -15.87 7.84
CA ASP A 302 -5.31 -15.98 7.84
C ASP A 302 -4.85 -17.44 7.67
N LEU A 303 -3.54 -17.65 7.51
CA LEU A 303 -2.97 -18.98 7.30
C LEU A 303 -3.29 -19.97 8.45
N PRO A 304 -3.14 -19.62 9.74
CA PRO A 304 -3.56 -20.48 10.84
C PRO A 304 -5.03 -20.89 10.77
N THR A 305 -5.94 -19.97 10.45
CA THR A 305 -7.37 -20.25 10.32
C THR A 305 -7.65 -21.18 9.13
N ALA A 306 -7.01 -20.93 7.99
CA ALA A 306 -7.14 -21.79 6.81
C ALA A 306 -6.66 -23.22 7.10
N THR A 307 -5.48 -23.38 7.71
CA THR A 307 -4.94 -24.68 8.11
C THR A 307 -5.89 -25.38 9.08
N HIS A 308 -6.42 -24.69 10.09
CA HIS A 308 -7.34 -25.28 11.04
C HIS A 308 -8.61 -25.84 10.37
N LEU A 309 -9.25 -25.08 9.48
CA LEU A 309 -10.45 -25.51 8.77
C LEU A 309 -10.17 -26.67 7.81
N VAL A 310 -9.00 -26.68 7.17
CA VAL A 310 -8.56 -27.82 6.34
C VAL A 310 -8.41 -29.09 7.18
N MET A 311 -7.75 -29.00 8.34
CA MET A 311 -7.58 -30.12 9.27
C MET A 311 -8.92 -30.61 9.83
N GLU A 312 -9.82 -29.69 10.18
CA GLU A 312 -11.17 -30.00 10.65
C GLU A 312 -11.98 -30.74 9.59
N GLY A 313 -11.98 -30.25 8.34
CA GLY A 313 -12.64 -30.92 7.21
C GLY A 313 -12.10 -32.33 6.99
N ALA A 314 -10.79 -32.51 6.97
CA ALA A 314 -10.16 -33.82 6.80
C ALA A 314 -10.42 -34.75 8.00
N GLY A 315 -10.67 -34.21 9.20
CA GLY A 315 -11.01 -35.00 10.40
C GLY A 315 -12.48 -35.44 10.45
N LYS A 316 -13.35 -34.89 9.61
CA LYS A 316 -14.80 -35.12 9.68
C LYS A 316 -15.20 -36.34 8.83
N PRO A 317 -15.74 -37.42 9.44
CA PRO A 317 -16.15 -38.62 8.70
C PRO A 317 -17.09 -38.31 7.54
N GLY A 318 -16.79 -38.85 6.35
CA GLY A 318 -17.61 -38.69 5.16
C GLY A 318 -17.61 -37.28 4.54
N PHE A 319 -16.79 -36.34 5.03
CA PHE A 319 -16.73 -34.99 4.48
C PHE A 319 -15.90 -34.94 3.20
N THR A 320 -16.38 -34.21 2.18
CA THR A 320 -15.58 -33.78 1.04
C THR A 320 -15.64 -32.27 0.87
N GLY A 321 -14.52 -31.69 0.45
CA GLY A 321 -14.44 -30.27 0.12
C GLY A 321 -13.20 -29.97 -0.70
N TYR A 322 -13.23 -28.85 -1.43
CA TYR A 322 -12.07 -28.38 -2.17
C TYR A 322 -11.69 -26.95 -1.79
N VAL A 323 -10.38 -26.69 -1.76
CA VAL A 323 -9.77 -25.43 -1.40
C VAL A 323 -9.13 -24.82 -2.64
N THR A 324 -9.51 -23.57 -2.93
CA THR A 324 -8.94 -22.78 -4.02
C THR A 324 -8.09 -21.66 -3.45
N VAL A 325 -6.79 -21.70 -3.73
CA VAL A 325 -5.84 -20.63 -3.38
C VAL A 325 -5.90 -19.56 -4.48
N THR A 326 -6.76 -18.55 -4.27
CA THR A 326 -7.19 -17.67 -5.37
C THR A 326 -6.59 -16.29 -5.25
N GLY A 327 -5.75 -15.93 -6.22
CA GLY A 327 -5.22 -14.58 -6.39
C GLY A 327 -5.82 -13.83 -7.58
N VAL A 328 -5.21 -12.70 -7.94
CA VAL A 328 -5.64 -11.83 -9.06
C VAL A 328 -5.92 -12.62 -10.34
N HIS A 329 -5.09 -13.62 -10.65
CA HIS A 329 -5.28 -14.40 -11.87
C HIS A 329 -6.59 -15.20 -11.87
N GLY A 330 -6.88 -15.94 -10.80
CA GLY A 330 -8.14 -16.71 -10.70
C GLY A 330 -9.38 -15.81 -10.72
N VAL A 331 -9.29 -14.62 -10.11
CA VAL A 331 -10.36 -13.62 -10.16
C VAL A 331 -10.60 -13.11 -11.58
N MET A 332 -9.54 -12.81 -12.32
CA MET A 332 -9.65 -12.29 -13.69
C MET A 332 -10.10 -13.34 -14.70
N GLU A 333 -9.69 -14.60 -14.56
CA GLU A 333 -10.25 -15.70 -15.36
C GLU A 333 -11.75 -15.85 -15.10
N SER A 334 -12.19 -15.69 -13.83
CA SER A 334 -13.61 -15.72 -13.44
C SER A 334 -14.44 -14.53 -13.96
N GLN A 335 -13.80 -13.48 -14.51
CA GLN A 335 -14.52 -12.41 -15.22
C GLN A 335 -14.88 -12.80 -16.65
N ARG A 336 -14.17 -13.78 -17.22
CA ARG A 336 -14.36 -14.26 -18.59
C ARG A 336 -15.10 -15.58 -18.64
N ASP A 337 -15.20 -16.27 -17.51
CA ASP A 337 -15.83 -17.57 -17.36
C ASP A 337 -16.71 -17.58 -16.10
N ASP A 338 -18.03 -17.53 -16.34
CA ASP A 338 -19.03 -17.58 -15.28
C ASP A 338 -19.00 -18.93 -14.53
N GLU A 339 -18.70 -20.03 -15.21
CA GLU A 339 -18.66 -21.35 -14.56
C GLU A 339 -17.47 -21.44 -13.60
N LEU A 340 -16.30 -20.93 -13.99
CA LEU A 340 -15.17 -20.83 -13.09
C LEU A 340 -15.48 -19.94 -11.87
N ARG A 341 -16.24 -18.85 -12.05
CA ARG A 341 -16.71 -18.02 -10.94
C ARG A 341 -17.58 -18.82 -9.96
N ARG A 342 -18.52 -19.61 -10.48
CA ARG A 342 -19.36 -20.50 -9.65
C ARG A 342 -18.54 -21.53 -8.90
N ILE A 343 -17.56 -22.14 -9.57
CA ILE A 343 -16.65 -23.11 -8.96
C ILE A 343 -15.90 -22.49 -7.78
N HIS A 344 -15.35 -21.28 -7.93
CA HIS A 344 -14.73 -20.60 -6.78
C HIS A 344 -15.74 -20.29 -5.66
N ASN A 345 -16.97 -19.91 -5.98
CA ASN A 345 -17.97 -19.57 -4.97
C ASN A 345 -18.54 -20.80 -4.24
N ARG A 346 -18.50 -21.98 -4.86
CA ARG A 346 -18.93 -23.27 -4.28
C ARG A 346 -17.83 -24.03 -3.53
N SER A 347 -16.61 -23.54 -3.54
CA SER A 347 -15.49 -24.16 -2.83
C SER A 347 -15.79 -24.30 -1.33
N TYR A 348 -15.13 -25.26 -0.68
CA TYR A 348 -15.14 -25.29 0.78
C TYR A 348 -14.42 -24.06 1.33
N LEU A 349 -13.23 -23.75 0.80
CA LEU A 349 -12.48 -22.53 1.10
C LEU A 349 -11.94 -21.90 -0.18
N THR A 350 -12.16 -20.60 -0.34
CA THR A 350 -11.46 -19.73 -1.29
C THR A 350 -10.55 -18.82 -0.50
N THR A 351 -9.25 -19.13 -0.46
CA THR A 351 -8.30 -18.44 0.40
C THR A 351 -7.71 -17.21 -0.31
N PRO A 352 -7.35 -16.14 0.44
CA PRO A 352 -6.78 -14.93 -0.13
C PRO A 352 -5.32 -15.14 -0.54
N ASP A 353 -5.07 -15.46 -1.82
CA ASP A 353 -3.71 -15.52 -2.36
C ASP A 353 -3.24 -14.17 -2.90
N GLY A 354 -2.06 -13.76 -2.43
CA GLY A 354 -1.45 -12.48 -2.75
C GLY A 354 -2.09 -11.28 -2.05
N MET A 355 -1.31 -10.21 -1.93
CA MET A 355 -1.70 -9.00 -1.19
C MET A 355 -2.92 -8.25 -1.76
N PRO A 356 -3.22 -8.24 -3.07
CA PRO A 356 -4.44 -7.58 -3.56
C PRO A 356 -5.71 -8.11 -2.91
N MET A 357 -5.80 -9.43 -2.67
CA MET A 357 -6.96 -10.04 -2.01
C MET A 357 -7.06 -9.57 -0.56
N VAL A 358 -5.93 -9.52 0.15
CA VAL A 358 -5.85 -9.02 1.53
C VAL A 358 -6.27 -7.55 1.61
N TRP A 359 -5.73 -6.69 0.75
CA TRP A 359 -6.03 -5.25 0.75
C TRP A 359 -7.50 -4.96 0.48
N ILE A 360 -8.08 -5.61 -0.53
CA ILE A 360 -9.50 -5.39 -0.88
C ILE A 360 -10.42 -5.91 0.22
N THR A 361 -10.10 -7.06 0.79
CA THR A 361 -10.91 -7.66 1.86
C THR A 361 -10.86 -6.79 3.13
N ARG A 362 -9.67 -6.31 3.53
CA ARG A 362 -9.53 -5.33 4.62
C ARG A 362 -10.24 -4.01 4.34
N TRP A 363 -10.14 -3.51 3.11
CA TRP A 363 -10.83 -2.28 2.70
C TRP A 363 -12.36 -2.39 2.80
N ARG A 364 -12.92 -3.61 2.70
CA ARG A 364 -14.34 -3.90 2.92
C ARG A 364 -14.72 -4.16 4.38
N GLY A 365 -13.83 -3.87 5.32
CA GLY A 365 -14.11 -3.93 6.76
C GLY A 365 -13.86 -5.30 7.41
N PHE A 366 -13.25 -6.25 6.71
CA PHE A 366 -12.82 -7.51 7.30
C PHE A 366 -11.41 -7.35 7.88
N ASP A 367 -11.33 -7.05 9.17
CA ASP A 367 -10.06 -7.01 9.91
C ASP A 367 -9.51 -8.42 10.14
N GLY A 368 -8.18 -8.53 10.37
CA GLY A 368 -7.54 -9.81 10.69
C GLY A 368 -7.26 -10.75 9.50
N VAL A 369 -7.65 -10.38 8.28
CA VAL A 369 -7.30 -11.14 7.07
C VAL A 369 -5.82 -11.03 6.79
N ASP A 370 -5.18 -12.15 6.46
CA ASP A 370 -3.79 -12.19 6.03
C ASP A 370 -3.65 -13.07 4.78
N ARG A 371 -2.49 -13.02 4.13
CA ARG A 371 -2.23 -13.81 2.95
C ARG A 371 -2.22 -15.31 3.29
N VAL A 372 -2.91 -16.10 2.48
CA VAL A 372 -2.85 -17.57 2.52
C VAL A 372 -2.26 -18.06 1.21
N TYR A 373 -0.95 -18.28 1.22
CA TYR A 373 -0.18 -18.68 0.06
C TYR A 373 -0.13 -20.21 -0.08
N GLY A 374 -0.30 -20.74 -1.29
CA GLY A 374 -0.43 -22.18 -1.54
C GLY A 374 0.74 -23.03 -1.01
N PRO A 375 2.00 -22.66 -1.29
CA PRO A 375 3.17 -23.33 -0.71
C PRO A 375 3.20 -23.28 0.82
N ASP A 376 2.83 -22.16 1.45
CA ASP A 376 2.83 -22.05 2.90
C ASP A 376 1.71 -22.90 3.52
N LEU A 377 0.52 -22.89 2.90
CA LEU A 377 -0.60 -23.74 3.29
C LEU A 377 -0.23 -25.22 3.19
N LEU A 378 0.49 -25.63 2.14
CA LEU A 378 0.98 -26.99 2.01
C LEU A 378 1.87 -27.39 3.18
N MET A 379 2.87 -26.55 3.51
CA MET A 379 3.80 -26.83 4.61
C MET A 379 3.07 -26.90 5.95
N GLU A 380 2.19 -25.94 6.24
CA GLU A 380 1.50 -25.87 7.53
C GLU A 380 0.48 -26.99 7.72
N VAL A 381 -0.22 -27.41 6.66
CA VAL A 381 -1.13 -28.57 6.73
C VAL A 381 -0.33 -29.85 6.96
N VAL A 382 0.75 -30.10 6.21
CA VAL A 382 1.60 -31.29 6.39
C VAL A 382 2.25 -31.31 7.77
N ARG A 383 2.72 -30.16 8.25
CA ARG A 383 3.24 -30.02 9.61
C ARG A 383 2.19 -30.35 10.67
N SER A 384 0.95 -29.92 10.46
CA SER A 384 -0.15 -30.10 11.41
C SER A 384 -0.72 -31.52 11.43
N SER A 385 -0.60 -32.26 10.33
CA SER A 385 -1.02 -33.67 10.22
C SER A 385 0.07 -34.68 10.59
N ALA A 386 1.34 -34.25 10.71
CA ALA A 386 2.43 -35.15 11.07
C ALA A 386 2.14 -35.85 12.42
N GLY A 387 2.10 -37.18 12.39
CA GLY A 387 1.81 -38.02 13.56
C GLY A 387 0.34 -38.11 13.98
N THR A 388 -0.60 -37.54 13.22
CA THR A 388 -2.05 -37.65 13.51
C THR A 388 -2.71 -38.87 12.86
N GLY A 389 -2.00 -39.59 11.98
CA GLY A 389 -2.55 -40.67 11.17
C GLY A 389 -3.29 -40.20 9.91
N GLN A 390 -3.35 -38.89 9.66
CA GLN A 390 -3.89 -38.37 8.39
C GLN A 390 -2.80 -38.38 7.32
N SER A 391 -3.09 -39.04 6.21
CA SER A 391 -2.15 -39.20 5.10
C SER A 391 -2.44 -38.28 3.92
N HIS A 392 -1.39 -37.99 3.15
CA HIS A 392 -1.43 -37.10 1.99
C HIS A 392 -1.29 -37.87 0.68
N TYR A 393 -2.02 -37.43 -0.34
CA TYR A 393 -1.89 -37.90 -1.71
C TYR A 393 -1.48 -36.73 -2.61
N PHE A 394 -0.37 -36.85 -3.33
CA PHE A 394 0.13 -35.81 -4.23
C PHE A 394 -0.18 -36.16 -5.68
N TRP A 395 -0.92 -35.31 -6.38
CA TRP A 395 -1.32 -35.55 -7.75
C TRP A 395 -1.08 -34.32 -8.63
N GLY A 396 -0.05 -34.37 -9.47
CA GLY A 396 0.36 -33.23 -10.31
C GLY A 396 1.87 -33.03 -10.38
N GLY A 397 2.28 -31.93 -11.03
CA GLY A 397 3.69 -31.66 -11.34
C GLY A 397 4.19 -32.38 -12.60
N ASP A 398 5.48 -32.21 -12.90
CA ASP A 398 6.17 -33.02 -13.91
C ASP A 398 6.59 -34.38 -13.32
N GLU A 399 7.01 -35.31 -14.18
CA GLU A 399 7.51 -36.63 -13.76
C GLU A 399 8.59 -36.50 -12.65
N GLY A 400 8.39 -37.27 -11.58
CA GLY A 400 9.23 -37.28 -10.38
C GLY A 400 9.03 -36.10 -9.42
N VAL A 401 8.28 -35.05 -9.77
CA VAL A 401 8.06 -33.89 -8.86
C VAL A 401 7.27 -34.29 -7.63
N ALA A 402 6.17 -35.04 -7.82
CA ALA A 402 5.32 -35.48 -6.72
C ALA A 402 6.07 -36.40 -5.74
N ASP A 403 6.91 -37.31 -6.27
CA ASP A 403 7.75 -38.21 -5.48
C ASP A 403 8.84 -37.45 -4.70
N ASP A 404 9.50 -36.50 -5.35
CA ASP A 404 10.50 -35.63 -4.71
C ASP A 404 9.90 -34.79 -3.60
N LEU A 405 8.70 -34.24 -3.84
CA LEU A 405 7.94 -33.47 -2.86
C LEU A 405 7.60 -34.33 -1.64
N ALA A 406 7.05 -35.52 -1.85
CA ALA A 406 6.70 -36.45 -0.79
C ALA A 406 7.92 -36.77 0.10
N ARG A 407 9.06 -37.14 -0.51
CA ARG A 407 10.30 -37.45 0.22
C ARG A 407 10.82 -36.27 1.05
N ARG A 408 10.79 -35.05 0.49
CA ARG A 408 11.25 -33.85 1.18
C ARG A 408 10.37 -33.48 2.36
N LEU A 409 9.04 -33.57 2.20
CA LEU A 409 8.09 -33.28 3.26
C LEU A 409 8.23 -34.26 4.43
N GLN A 410 8.44 -35.55 4.14
CA GLN A 410 8.75 -36.54 5.18
C GLN A 410 10.07 -36.24 5.91
N GLY A 411 11.06 -35.68 5.20
CA GLY A 411 12.31 -35.22 5.80
C GLY A 411 12.15 -33.96 6.67
N PHE A 412 11.34 -32.99 6.24
CA PHE A 412 11.08 -31.76 7.00
C PHE A 412 10.20 -32.01 8.23
N PHE A 413 9.23 -32.92 8.13
CA PHE A 413 8.26 -33.20 9.18
C PHE A 413 8.17 -34.72 9.44
N PRO A 414 9.01 -35.26 10.34
CA PRO A 414 8.94 -36.66 10.74
C PRO A 414 7.53 -37.03 11.26
N GLY A 415 7.00 -38.17 10.81
CA GLY A 415 5.62 -38.59 11.09
C GLY A 415 4.60 -38.21 10.02
N THR A 416 5.02 -37.58 8.92
CA THR A 416 4.18 -37.35 7.74
C THR A 416 3.88 -38.67 7.03
N GLU A 417 2.60 -39.00 6.87
CA GLU A 417 2.14 -40.16 6.11
C GLU A 417 1.82 -39.76 4.66
N VAL A 418 2.39 -40.47 3.69
CA VAL A 418 2.12 -40.26 2.26
C VAL A 418 1.46 -41.51 1.71
N ALA A 419 0.21 -41.38 1.30
CA ALA A 419 -0.62 -42.46 0.78
C ALA A 419 -0.38 -42.73 -0.72
N GLY A 420 0.14 -41.73 -1.43
CA GLY A 420 0.54 -41.87 -2.83
C GLY A 420 1.08 -40.57 -3.43
N ALA A 421 1.83 -40.69 -4.51
CA ALA A 421 2.33 -39.58 -5.32
C ALA A 421 2.28 -40.01 -6.79
N ILE A 422 1.53 -39.28 -7.62
CA ILE A 422 1.35 -39.61 -9.04
C ILE A 422 1.41 -38.34 -9.88
N THR A 423 2.06 -38.44 -11.03
CA THR A 423 2.02 -37.43 -12.07
C THR A 423 0.96 -37.82 -13.10
N PRO A 424 -0.12 -37.06 -13.30
CA PRO A 424 -1.08 -37.33 -14.36
C PRO A 424 -0.46 -37.08 -15.74
N PRO A 425 -0.98 -37.72 -16.81
CA PRO A 425 -0.49 -37.48 -18.16
C PRO A 425 -0.67 -36.02 -18.58
N PHE A 426 0.27 -35.54 -19.41
CA PHE A 426 0.21 -34.19 -19.96
C PHE A 426 -0.97 -34.04 -20.92
N GLY A 427 -1.94 -33.20 -20.58
CA GLY A 427 -3.06 -32.89 -21.47
C GLY A 427 -4.38 -32.63 -20.74
N SER A 428 -5.47 -33.04 -21.37
CA SER A 428 -6.77 -33.22 -20.73
C SER A 428 -6.76 -34.53 -19.96
N ILE A 429 -7.19 -34.50 -18.70
CA ILE A 429 -7.42 -35.71 -17.91
C ILE A 429 -8.65 -36.41 -18.52
N GLY A 430 -8.46 -37.64 -19.01
CA GLY A 430 -9.56 -38.45 -19.52
C GLY A 430 -10.34 -39.11 -18.38
N GLU A 431 -11.46 -39.73 -18.73
CA GLU A 431 -12.29 -40.45 -17.76
C GLU A 431 -11.54 -41.64 -17.14
N ALA A 432 -10.70 -42.32 -17.92
CA ALA A 432 -9.93 -43.47 -17.44
C ALA A 432 -8.92 -43.08 -16.34
N GLU A 433 -8.15 -42.01 -16.55
CA GLU A 433 -7.18 -41.54 -15.56
C GLU A 433 -7.85 -41.04 -14.27
N GLU A 434 -9.06 -40.49 -14.40
CA GLU A 434 -9.85 -40.06 -13.25
C GLU A 434 -10.37 -41.25 -12.44
N GLU A 435 -10.89 -42.29 -13.10
CA GLU A 435 -11.31 -43.53 -12.45
C GLU A 435 -10.14 -44.28 -11.79
N GLU A 436 -8.96 -44.24 -12.41
CA GLU A 436 -7.71 -44.74 -11.81
C GLU A 436 -7.36 -43.98 -10.52
N LEU A 437 -7.46 -42.66 -10.54
CA LEU A 437 -7.25 -41.85 -9.33
C LEU A 437 -8.31 -42.16 -8.27
N ALA A 438 -9.59 -42.24 -8.64
CA ALA A 438 -10.67 -42.56 -7.70
C ALA A 438 -10.44 -43.93 -7.03
N THR A 439 -10.03 -44.93 -7.82
CA THR A 439 -9.65 -46.25 -7.31
C THR A 439 -8.46 -46.18 -6.36
N ALA A 440 -7.42 -45.42 -6.72
CA ALA A 440 -6.25 -45.24 -5.88
C ALA A 440 -6.60 -44.57 -4.54
N LEU A 441 -7.45 -43.53 -4.56
CA LEU A 441 -7.94 -42.86 -3.36
C LEU A 441 -8.81 -43.78 -2.51
N GLN A 442 -9.69 -44.60 -3.10
CA GLN A 442 -10.53 -45.57 -2.37
C GLN A 442 -9.70 -46.58 -1.58
N ASN A 443 -8.59 -47.02 -2.16
CA ASN A 443 -7.67 -47.98 -1.54
C ASN A 443 -6.80 -47.31 -0.46
N ALA A 444 -6.28 -46.11 -0.74
CA ALA A 444 -5.32 -45.42 0.12
C ALA A 444 -5.98 -44.62 1.25
N LYS A 445 -7.23 -44.18 1.06
CA LYS A 445 -8.05 -43.36 1.98
C LYS A 445 -7.31 -42.14 2.58
N PRO A 446 -6.68 -41.28 1.77
CA PRO A 446 -5.95 -40.12 2.29
C PRO A 446 -6.89 -39.08 2.89
N GLY A 447 -6.42 -38.28 3.85
CA GLY A 447 -7.16 -37.11 4.36
C GLY A 447 -7.05 -35.90 3.42
N PHE A 448 -5.99 -35.84 2.62
CA PHE A 448 -5.67 -34.69 1.76
C PHE A 448 -5.26 -35.14 0.35
N LEU A 449 -5.86 -34.53 -0.67
CA LEU A 449 -5.43 -34.65 -2.07
C LEU A 449 -4.88 -33.30 -2.55
N TRP A 450 -3.57 -33.23 -2.79
CA TRP A 450 -2.91 -32.05 -3.33
C TRP A 450 -2.91 -32.09 -4.85
N VAL A 451 -3.53 -31.09 -5.48
CA VAL A 451 -3.66 -30.97 -6.93
C VAL A 451 -2.65 -29.94 -7.45
N GLY A 452 -1.60 -30.42 -8.11
CA GLY A 452 -0.51 -29.64 -8.68
C GLY A 452 -0.74 -29.23 -10.15
N LEU A 453 -1.93 -28.73 -10.50
CA LEU A 453 -2.26 -28.26 -11.86
C LEU A 453 -2.34 -26.74 -11.92
N SER A 454 -2.25 -26.14 -13.10
CA SER A 454 -2.41 -24.68 -13.23
C SER A 454 -3.88 -24.25 -13.13
N THR A 455 -4.16 -23.10 -12.50
CA THR A 455 -5.45 -22.41 -12.64
C THR A 455 -5.71 -22.07 -14.11
N PRO A 456 -6.91 -22.32 -14.68
CA PRO A 456 -8.14 -22.78 -14.02
C PRO A 456 -8.38 -24.32 -14.01
N LYS A 457 -7.40 -25.12 -14.45
CA LYS A 457 -7.58 -26.58 -14.59
C LYS A 457 -7.79 -27.28 -13.25
N GLN A 458 -7.02 -26.88 -12.23
CA GLN A 458 -7.14 -27.48 -10.89
C GLN A 458 -8.53 -27.25 -10.29
N GLU A 459 -9.09 -26.04 -10.43
CA GLU A 459 -10.40 -25.71 -9.85
C GLU A 459 -11.52 -26.50 -10.52
N ARG A 460 -11.49 -26.57 -11.86
CA ARG A 460 -12.47 -27.37 -12.63
C ARG A 460 -12.35 -28.85 -12.32
N PHE A 461 -11.13 -29.37 -12.23
CA PHE A 461 -10.90 -30.76 -11.88
C PHE A 461 -11.44 -31.10 -10.49
N MET A 462 -11.05 -30.35 -9.46
CA MET A 462 -11.49 -30.62 -8.08
C MET A 462 -13.01 -30.56 -7.95
N HIS A 463 -13.65 -29.57 -8.59
CA HIS A 463 -15.10 -29.45 -8.58
C HIS A 463 -15.79 -30.62 -9.30
N GLY A 464 -15.35 -30.92 -10.54
CA GLY A 464 -15.94 -31.97 -11.36
C GLY A 464 -15.70 -33.38 -10.82
N PHE A 465 -14.54 -33.61 -10.19
CA PHE A 465 -14.19 -34.88 -9.55
C PHE A 465 -15.15 -35.19 -8.38
N LEU A 466 -15.33 -34.24 -7.46
CA LEU A 466 -16.24 -34.43 -6.33
C LEU A 466 -17.72 -34.56 -6.75
N GLN A 467 -18.12 -33.91 -7.85
CA GLN A 467 -19.47 -34.08 -8.41
C GLN A 467 -19.71 -35.46 -9.03
N ARG A 468 -18.70 -36.02 -9.71
CA ARG A 468 -18.79 -37.34 -10.35
C ARG A 468 -18.61 -38.49 -9.37
N HIS A 469 -17.88 -38.26 -8.26
CA HIS A 469 -17.65 -39.25 -7.21
C HIS A 469 -18.21 -38.79 -5.84
N PRO A 470 -19.53 -38.55 -5.72
CA PRO A 470 -20.12 -38.01 -4.47
C PRO A 470 -20.02 -38.97 -3.28
N ASP A 471 -19.97 -40.29 -3.53
CA ASP A 471 -19.93 -41.33 -2.50
C ASP A 471 -18.50 -41.80 -2.16
N LEU A 472 -17.44 -41.21 -2.75
CA LEU A 472 -16.05 -41.66 -2.63
C LEU A 472 -15.62 -41.94 -1.18
N VAL A 473 -16.00 -41.04 -0.26
CA VAL A 473 -15.55 -41.11 1.14
C VAL A 473 -16.65 -41.49 2.12
N LYS A 474 -17.81 -41.93 1.63
CA LYS A 474 -19.01 -42.15 2.46
C LYS A 474 -18.75 -43.07 3.66
N ASP A 475 -17.94 -44.09 3.48
CA ASP A 475 -17.60 -45.09 4.50
C ASP A 475 -16.22 -44.88 5.13
N TRP A 476 -15.59 -43.72 4.91
CA TRP A 476 -14.29 -43.41 5.49
C TRP A 476 -14.46 -42.89 6.92
N PRO A 477 -13.57 -43.28 7.85
CA PRO A 477 -13.63 -42.82 9.25
C PRO A 477 -13.25 -41.33 9.41
N HIS A 478 -12.95 -40.64 8.31
CA HIS A 478 -12.48 -39.27 8.20
C HIS A 478 -12.92 -38.66 6.85
N GLY A 479 -12.52 -37.43 6.58
CA GLY A 479 -12.88 -36.70 5.36
C GLY A 479 -11.75 -36.64 4.34
N LEU A 480 -12.05 -36.10 3.16
CA LEU A 480 -11.07 -35.82 2.09
C LEU A 480 -11.16 -34.35 1.67
N VAL A 481 -10.05 -33.63 1.80
CA VAL A 481 -9.94 -32.24 1.33
C VAL A 481 -9.02 -32.17 0.11
N LEU A 482 -9.54 -31.64 -1.00
CA LEU A 482 -8.77 -31.39 -2.23
C LEU A 482 -8.18 -29.98 -2.19
N LEU A 483 -6.88 -29.83 -2.47
CA LEU A 483 -6.19 -28.53 -2.39
C LEU A 483 -5.48 -28.20 -3.71
N GLY A 484 -5.96 -27.16 -4.40
CA GLY A 484 -5.33 -26.65 -5.62
C GLY A 484 -4.17 -25.71 -5.28
N VAL A 485 -2.95 -26.19 -5.46
CA VAL A 485 -1.73 -25.45 -5.06
C VAL A 485 -0.78 -25.14 -6.22
N GLY A 486 -1.12 -25.57 -7.44
CA GLY A 486 -0.36 -25.31 -8.66
C GLY A 486 1.15 -25.48 -8.50
N ALA A 487 1.89 -24.38 -8.70
CA ALA A 487 3.35 -24.35 -8.68
C ALA A 487 3.99 -24.64 -7.29
N ALA A 488 3.21 -24.88 -6.23
CA ALA A 488 3.76 -25.27 -4.93
C ALA A 488 4.61 -26.55 -4.99
N PHE A 489 4.29 -27.45 -5.92
CA PHE A 489 5.04 -28.67 -6.16
C PHE A 489 6.49 -28.36 -6.58
N ASP A 490 6.67 -27.43 -7.51
CA ASP A 490 7.99 -27.02 -8.01
C ASP A 490 8.81 -26.24 -6.96
N PHE A 491 8.16 -25.42 -6.12
CA PHE A 491 8.86 -24.69 -5.06
C PHE A 491 9.42 -25.64 -3.99
N HIS A 492 8.61 -26.59 -3.53
CA HIS A 492 9.02 -27.49 -2.43
C HIS A 492 9.86 -28.67 -2.90
N SER A 493 9.72 -29.09 -4.16
CA SER A 493 10.71 -29.95 -4.84
C SER A 493 12.01 -29.20 -5.20
N GLY A 494 12.12 -27.90 -4.88
CA GLY A 494 13.35 -27.10 -5.04
C GLY A 494 13.75 -26.84 -6.48
N ARG A 495 12.82 -26.99 -7.43
CA ARG A 495 13.01 -26.63 -8.83
C ARG A 495 12.83 -25.14 -9.08
N LEU A 496 12.02 -24.46 -8.26
CA LEU A 496 11.83 -23.01 -8.29
C LEU A 496 12.23 -22.36 -6.97
N GLU A 497 12.90 -21.21 -7.05
CA GLU A 497 13.21 -20.38 -5.89
C GLU A 497 11.99 -19.55 -5.46
N GLN A 498 11.67 -19.57 -4.16
CA GLN A 498 10.68 -18.65 -3.60
C GLN A 498 11.27 -17.25 -3.41
N ALA A 499 10.43 -16.22 -3.53
CA ALA A 499 10.85 -14.86 -3.20
C ALA A 499 11.27 -14.79 -1.71
N PRO A 500 12.25 -13.96 -1.34
CA PRO A 500 12.57 -13.71 0.07
C PRO A 500 11.32 -13.32 0.88
N ILE A 501 11.23 -13.76 2.14
CA ILE A 501 10.06 -13.56 3.01
C ILE A 501 9.61 -12.08 3.07
N TRP A 502 10.56 -11.14 3.11
CA TRP A 502 10.26 -9.70 3.11
C TRP A 502 9.54 -9.24 1.84
N MET A 503 9.85 -9.83 0.68
CA MET A 503 9.16 -9.53 -0.59
C MET A 503 7.76 -10.13 -0.58
N GLN A 504 7.61 -11.35 -0.06
CA GLN A 504 6.32 -12.02 0.05
C GLN A 504 5.34 -11.23 0.92
N ARG A 505 5.79 -10.78 2.11
CA ARG A 505 4.98 -9.98 3.05
C ARG A 505 4.57 -8.62 2.52
N ARG A 506 5.39 -8.03 1.64
CA ARG A 506 5.12 -6.72 1.02
C ARG A 506 4.37 -6.80 -0.31
N GLY A 507 3.99 -7.99 -0.75
CA GLY A 507 3.33 -8.19 -2.04
C GLY A 507 4.23 -7.89 -3.23
N LEU A 508 5.55 -7.98 -3.08
CA LEU A 508 6.55 -7.81 -4.15
C LEU A 508 6.94 -9.14 -4.81
N GLU A 509 6.31 -10.24 -4.41
CA GLU A 509 6.61 -11.55 -4.99
C GLU A 509 6.33 -11.62 -6.50
N TRP A 510 5.28 -10.94 -6.99
CA TRP A 510 5.05 -10.84 -8.44
C TRP A 510 6.24 -10.17 -9.15
N PHE A 511 6.89 -9.20 -8.52
CA PHE A 511 8.05 -8.54 -9.09
C PHE A 511 9.28 -9.46 -9.08
N PHE A 512 9.53 -10.15 -7.96
CA PHE A 512 10.57 -11.18 -7.89
C PHE A 512 10.40 -12.23 -8.98
N ARG A 513 9.20 -12.79 -9.13
CA ARG A 513 8.90 -13.79 -10.15
C ARG A 513 9.06 -13.23 -11.56
N LEU A 514 8.63 -11.98 -11.80
CA LEU A 514 8.85 -11.33 -13.09
C LEU A 514 10.34 -11.20 -13.43
N CYS A 515 11.19 -10.93 -12.45
CA CYS A 515 12.65 -10.91 -12.65
C CYS A 515 13.21 -12.30 -12.96
N MET A 516 12.68 -13.36 -12.35
CA MET A 516 13.13 -14.75 -12.57
C MET A 516 12.62 -15.34 -13.88
N GLU A 517 11.36 -15.05 -14.26
CA GLU A 517 10.71 -15.58 -15.47
C GLU A 517 10.15 -14.47 -16.38
N PRO A 518 10.96 -13.51 -16.85
CA PRO A 518 10.48 -12.31 -17.53
C PRO A 518 9.72 -12.65 -18.81
N ARG A 519 10.23 -13.60 -19.62
CA ARG A 519 9.59 -14.01 -20.88
C ARG A 519 8.18 -14.57 -20.69
N ARG A 520 7.97 -15.33 -19.60
CA ARG A 520 6.69 -16.00 -19.30
C ARG A 520 5.70 -15.05 -18.63
N LEU A 521 6.17 -14.24 -17.68
CA LEU A 521 5.28 -13.47 -16.79
C LEU A 521 5.00 -12.05 -17.27
N TRP A 522 5.85 -11.43 -18.10
CA TRP A 522 5.65 -10.02 -18.49
C TRP A 522 4.30 -9.77 -19.18
N ARG A 523 3.95 -10.57 -20.19
CA ARG A 523 2.65 -10.43 -20.90
C ARG A 523 1.49 -10.66 -19.95
N ARG A 524 1.60 -11.70 -19.11
CA ARG A 524 0.57 -12.07 -18.16
C ARG A 524 0.33 -10.96 -17.15
N TYR A 525 1.36 -10.39 -16.56
CA TYR A 525 1.22 -9.33 -15.55
C TYR A 525 0.78 -8.00 -16.17
N SER A 526 1.38 -7.57 -17.28
CA SER A 526 1.02 -6.30 -17.92
C SER A 526 -0.44 -6.27 -18.37
N ILE A 527 -0.98 -7.40 -18.86
CA ILE A 527 -2.38 -7.48 -19.27
C ILE A 527 -3.28 -7.71 -18.06
N ASN A 528 -2.99 -8.71 -17.24
CA ASN A 528 -3.91 -9.19 -16.23
C ASN A 528 -3.99 -8.26 -15.00
N ASN A 529 -2.86 -7.73 -14.54
CA ASN A 529 -2.85 -6.79 -13.40
C ASN A 529 -3.49 -5.45 -13.78
N SER A 530 -3.21 -4.95 -14.99
CA SER A 530 -3.85 -3.72 -15.49
C SER A 530 -5.36 -3.91 -15.63
N SER A 531 -5.79 -5.03 -16.23
CA SER A 531 -7.22 -5.37 -16.35
C SER A 531 -7.90 -5.49 -14.99
N PHE A 532 -7.22 -6.09 -14.01
CA PHE A 532 -7.72 -6.17 -12.64
C PHE A 532 -7.91 -4.80 -12.01
N ILE A 533 -6.92 -3.89 -12.14
CA ILE A 533 -7.03 -2.52 -11.61
C ILE A 533 -8.23 -1.80 -12.25
N PHE A 534 -8.39 -1.89 -13.57
CA PHE A 534 -9.54 -1.25 -14.24
C PHE A 534 -10.88 -1.87 -13.85
N ALA A 535 -10.94 -3.19 -13.65
CA ALA A 535 -12.15 -3.89 -13.26
C ALA A 535 -12.54 -3.65 -11.79
N ILE A 536 -11.56 -3.57 -10.89
CA ILE A 536 -11.78 -3.41 -9.45
C ILE A 536 -12.16 -1.99 -9.06
N ILE A 537 -11.68 -0.96 -9.79
CA ILE A 537 -11.97 0.44 -9.47
C ILE A 537 -13.49 0.71 -9.35
N PRO A 538 -14.35 0.39 -10.35
CA PRO A 538 -15.80 0.58 -10.24
C PRO A 538 -16.42 -0.09 -9.01
N GLN A 539 -15.90 -1.25 -8.59
CA GLN A 539 -16.36 -1.96 -7.40
C GLN A 539 -15.92 -1.27 -6.10
N LEU A 540 -14.72 -0.68 -6.07
CA LEU A 540 -14.20 0.05 -4.91
C LEU A 540 -14.85 1.42 -4.74
N ILE A 541 -15.28 2.07 -5.82
CA ILE A 541 -15.96 3.37 -5.73
C ILE A 541 -17.49 3.26 -5.68
N GLY A 542 -18.02 2.03 -5.56
CA GLY A 542 -19.46 1.78 -5.42
C GLY A 542 -20.27 1.96 -6.71
N LEU A 543 -19.62 2.09 -7.88
CA LEU A 543 -20.32 2.21 -9.17
C LEU A 543 -20.81 0.87 -9.71
N ARG A 544 -20.21 -0.25 -9.27
CA ARG A 544 -20.61 -1.59 -9.71
C ARG A 544 -20.57 -2.58 -8.56
N GLU A 545 -21.68 -3.26 -8.32
CA GLU A 545 -21.75 -4.34 -7.35
C GLU A 545 -21.59 -5.69 -8.01
N TYR A 546 -21.00 -6.62 -7.26
CA TYR A 546 -20.80 -8.00 -7.65
C TYR A 546 -21.34 -8.88 -6.52
N PRO A 547 -22.66 -9.12 -6.47
CA PRO A 547 -23.24 -9.98 -5.45
C PRO A 547 -22.67 -11.39 -5.58
N LEU A 548 -22.43 -12.03 -4.43
CA LEU A 548 -22.12 -13.45 -4.42
C LEU A 548 -23.41 -14.22 -4.68
N GLU A 549 -23.32 -15.26 -5.52
CA GLU A 549 -24.40 -16.23 -5.63
C GLU A 549 -24.62 -16.88 -4.26
N LYS A 550 -25.89 -16.94 -3.84
CA LYS A 550 -26.30 -17.49 -2.54
C LYS A 550 -26.26 -19.01 -2.52
#